data_AF-A0A525WK51-F1
#
_entry.id   AF-A0A525WK51-F1
#
_cell.length_a   1.000
_cell.length_b   1.000
_cell.length_c   1.000
_cell.angle_alpha   90.00
_cell.angle_beta   90.00
_cell.angle_gamma   90.00
#
_symmetry.space_group_name_H-M   'P 1'
#
loop_
_entity.id
_entity.type
_entity.pdbx_description
1 polymer ?
#
loop_
_entity_poly.entity_id
_entity_poly.type
_entity_poly.pdbx_seq_one_letter_code
_entity_poly.pdbx_strand_id
1 'polypeptide(L)'
;MAVEHHARGPVTCSIVRKDQQVVWLLLSRSRHFQTIPYSGEQDPMVTEQLEGEVAREEIGQETREGHPMILYEVTTKQGERTDVYYQWWATDIHFPMKLVRKNSSWSMEYQHVKIRSLPDSLFQLPMFFRPFEENKQDSARPATWKKN
;
A
#
# COMPACT_ATOMS: atom_id res chain seq x y z
N MET A 1 -9.71 3.98 -0.41
CA MET A 1 -8.40 4.60 -0.09
C MET A 1 -7.74 5.04 -1.39
N ALA A 2 -6.98 6.14 -1.40
CA ALA A 2 -6.16 6.56 -2.53
C ALA A 2 -4.68 6.54 -2.12
N VAL A 3 -3.80 6.01 -2.96
CA VAL A 3 -2.36 5.88 -2.68
C VAL A 3 -1.57 6.46 -3.85
N GLU A 4 -0.68 7.40 -3.54
CA GLU A 4 0.25 7.96 -4.52
C GLU A 4 1.58 7.20 -4.51
N HIS A 5 2.12 6.90 -5.68
CA HIS A 5 3.40 6.20 -5.83
C HIS A 5 4.49 7.20 -6.22
N HIS A 6 5.50 7.39 -5.37
CA HIS A 6 6.66 8.24 -5.69
C HIS A 6 7.79 7.48 -6.42
N ALA A 7 7.62 6.19 -6.71
CA ALA A 7 8.55 5.39 -7.50
C ALA A 7 8.31 5.58 -9.02
N ARG A 8 9.38 5.44 -9.82
CA ARG A 8 9.31 5.56 -11.30
C ARG A 8 8.65 4.31 -11.91
N GLY A 9 7.32 4.23 -11.84
CA GLY A 9 6.49 3.29 -12.60
C GLY A 9 5.48 4.02 -13.50
N PRO A 10 4.81 3.34 -14.45
CA PRO A 10 3.78 3.95 -15.28
C PRO A 10 2.53 4.35 -14.48
N VAL A 11 2.29 3.68 -13.35
CA VAL A 11 1.20 3.99 -12.41
C VAL A 11 1.66 5.06 -11.45
N THR A 12 0.91 6.15 -11.41
CA THR A 12 1.20 7.30 -10.53
C THR A 12 0.38 7.28 -9.24
N CYS A 13 -0.84 6.76 -9.31
CA CYS A 13 -1.78 6.73 -8.21
C CYS A 13 -2.70 5.51 -8.37
N SER A 14 -3.16 4.95 -7.26
CA SER A 14 -4.19 3.91 -7.23
C SER A 14 -5.35 4.33 -6.33
N ILE A 15 -6.57 3.95 -6.73
CA ILE A 15 -7.78 4.09 -5.92
C ILE A 15 -8.29 2.68 -5.59
N VAL A 16 -8.25 2.32 -4.31
CA VAL A 16 -8.78 1.05 -3.79
C VAL A 16 -10.24 1.25 -3.39
N ARG A 17 -11.16 0.59 -4.11
CA ARG A 17 -12.61 0.54 -3.87
C ARG A 17 -12.99 -0.81 -3.27
N LYS A 18 -12.80 -0.97 -1.96
CA LYS A 18 -13.16 -2.21 -1.25
C LYS A 18 -14.66 -2.54 -1.37
N ASP A 19 -15.50 -1.53 -1.40
CA ASP A 19 -16.95 -1.66 -1.57
C ASP A 19 -17.35 -2.22 -2.95
N GLN A 20 -16.52 -2.00 -3.97
CA GLN A 20 -16.73 -2.51 -5.33
C GLN A 20 -15.81 -3.70 -5.67
N GLN A 21 -14.96 -4.13 -4.72
CA GLN A 21 -13.95 -5.19 -4.92
C GLN A 21 -13.01 -4.94 -6.11
N VAL A 22 -12.65 -3.68 -6.37
CA VAL A 22 -11.74 -3.29 -7.46
C VAL A 22 -10.67 -2.30 -7.01
N VAL A 23 -9.59 -2.25 -7.77
CA VAL A 23 -8.58 -1.19 -7.71
C VAL A 23 -8.50 -0.53 -9.08
N TRP A 24 -8.52 0.80 -9.10
CA TRP A 24 -8.25 1.58 -10.31
C TRP A 24 -6.81 2.08 -10.28
N LEU A 25 -6.01 1.63 -11.25
CA LEU A 25 -4.65 2.10 -11.47
C LEU A 25 -4.69 3.30 -12.41
N LEU A 26 -4.26 4.47 -11.94
CA LEU A 26 -4.28 5.71 -12.71
C LEU A 26 -2.95 5.93 -13.44
N LEU A 27 -3.02 5.83 -14.78
CA LEU A 27 -1.94 6.11 -15.72
C LEU A 27 -2.00 7.59 -16.10
N SER A 28 -1.64 8.47 -15.15
CA SER A 28 -1.90 9.92 -15.28
C SER A 28 -1.28 10.57 -16.52
N ARG A 29 -0.14 10.06 -17.00
CA ARG A 29 0.52 10.58 -18.21
C ARG A 29 -0.33 10.42 -19.46
N SER A 30 -1.02 9.28 -19.60
CA SER A 30 -1.88 9.00 -20.75
C SER A 30 -3.34 9.34 -20.48
N ARG A 31 -3.70 9.72 -19.24
CA ARG A 31 -5.09 9.87 -18.78
C ARG A 31 -5.91 8.60 -19.04
N HIS A 32 -5.29 7.45 -18.79
CA HIS A 32 -5.99 6.17 -18.82
C HIS A 32 -6.05 5.57 -17.41
N PHE A 33 -7.00 4.66 -17.21
CA PHE A 33 -7.05 3.84 -16.01
C PHE A 33 -7.19 2.37 -16.36
N GLN A 34 -6.66 1.51 -15.50
CA GLN A 34 -6.89 0.07 -15.57
C GLN A 34 -7.63 -0.38 -14.31
N THR A 35 -8.65 -1.20 -14.49
CA THR A 35 -9.34 -1.86 -13.38
C THR A 35 -8.69 -3.22 -13.15
N ILE A 36 -8.27 -3.47 -11.92
CA ILE A 36 -7.83 -4.80 -11.48
C ILE A 36 -8.71 -5.26 -10.31
N PRO A 37 -8.88 -6.58 -10.10
CA PRO A 37 -9.53 -7.11 -8.91
C PRO A 37 -8.81 -6.66 -7.64
N TYR A 38 -9.56 -6.36 -6.59
CA TYR A 38 -8.99 -6.13 -5.27
C TYR A 38 -8.46 -7.44 -4.65
N SER A 39 -7.31 -7.36 -3.98
CA SER A 39 -6.77 -8.39 -3.12
C SER A 39 -6.22 -7.78 -1.82
N GLY A 40 -6.04 -8.61 -0.78
CA GLY A 40 -5.49 -8.16 0.51
C GLY A 40 -4.09 -7.56 0.40
N GLU A 41 -3.35 -7.82 -0.69
CA GLU A 41 -2.03 -7.25 -0.92
C GLU A 41 -2.03 -5.72 -1.05
N GLN A 42 -3.17 -5.10 -1.39
CA GLN A 42 -3.28 -3.63 -1.45
C GLN A 42 -3.73 -3.00 -0.13
N ASP A 43 -3.90 -3.79 0.92
CA ASP A 43 -4.27 -3.25 2.22
C ASP A 43 -3.08 -2.55 2.88
N PRO A 44 -3.29 -1.33 3.40
CA PRO A 44 -2.24 -0.64 4.10
C PRO A 44 -2.01 -1.35 5.45
N MET A 45 -0.75 -1.48 5.86
CA MET A 45 -0.38 -2.07 7.15
C MET A 45 -0.61 -1.05 8.28
N VAL A 46 -1.88 -0.75 8.54
CA VAL A 46 -2.33 0.29 9.50
C VAL A 46 -3.00 -0.27 10.74
N THR A 47 -3.09 -1.60 10.85
CA THR A 47 -3.63 -2.26 12.03
C THR A 47 -2.61 -2.27 13.15
N GLU A 48 -3.10 -2.26 14.39
CA GLU A 48 -2.25 -2.41 15.57
C GLU A 48 -1.53 -3.75 15.51
N GLN A 49 -2.31 -4.84 15.45
CA GLN A 49 -1.79 -6.19 15.29
C GLN A 49 -1.45 -6.48 13.83
N LEU A 50 -0.25 -7.01 13.61
CA LEU A 50 0.20 -7.43 12.28
C LEU A 50 -0.34 -8.82 11.94
N GLU A 51 -0.53 -9.10 10.65
CA GLU A 51 -0.94 -10.42 10.21
C GLU A 51 0.12 -11.48 10.55
N GLY A 52 -0.32 -12.55 11.21
CA GLY A 52 0.57 -13.61 11.69
C GLY A 52 1.42 -13.21 12.91
N GLU A 53 1.07 -12.14 13.62
CA GLU A 53 1.72 -11.75 14.87
C GLU A 53 1.69 -12.89 15.91
N VAL A 54 2.87 -13.24 16.42
CA VAL A 54 3.06 -14.28 17.45
C VAL A 54 3.66 -13.73 18.74
N ALA A 55 4.28 -12.54 18.68
CA ALA A 55 4.79 -11.85 19.86
C ALA A 55 4.83 -10.34 19.63
N ARG A 56 4.63 -9.58 20.71
CA ARG A 56 4.74 -8.13 20.78
C ARG A 56 5.35 -7.74 22.11
N GLU A 57 6.37 -6.91 22.06
CA GLU A 57 7.03 -6.37 23.24
C GLU A 57 7.13 -4.85 23.12
N GLU A 58 6.73 -4.13 24.16
CA GLU A 58 7.01 -2.70 24.26
C GLU A 58 8.48 -2.49 24.60
N ILE A 59 9.19 -1.76 23.74
CA ILE A 59 10.64 -1.51 23.89
C ILE A 59 10.96 -0.02 24.05
N GLY A 60 9.94 0.86 24.04
CA GLY A 60 10.14 2.27 24.27
C GLY A 60 8.88 3.11 24.08
N GLN A 61 9.01 4.39 24.45
CA GLN A 61 7.98 5.40 24.28
C GLN A 61 8.61 6.67 23.70
N GLU A 62 7.90 7.35 22.80
CA GLU A 62 8.37 8.57 22.13
C GLU A 62 7.18 9.50 21.88
N THR A 63 7.41 10.79 21.67
CA THR A 63 6.40 11.71 21.10
C THR A 63 6.94 12.28 19.80
N ARG A 64 6.18 12.16 18.70
CA ARG A 64 6.49 12.78 17.40
C ARG A 64 5.26 13.42 16.80
N GLU A 65 5.46 14.56 16.14
CA GLU A 65 4.39 15.33 15.50
C GLU A 65 3.20 15.64 16.44
N GLY A 66 3.44 15.69 17.76
CA GLY A 66 2.40 15.91 18.77
C GLY A 66 1.66 14.64 19.22
N HIS A 67 1.95 13.48 18.64
CA HIS A 67 1.35 12.21 19.01
C HIS A 67 2.23 11.42 20.00
N PRO A 68 1.69 11.01 21.17
CA PRO A 68 2.35 10.04 22.03
C PRO A 68 2.38 8.67 21.35
N MET A 69 3.54 8.03 21.33
CA MET A 69 3.75 6.76 20.66
C MET A 69 4.40 5.73 21.58
N ILE A 70 4.01 4.48 21.39
CA ILE A 70 4.71 3.31 21.93
C ILE A 70 5.47 2.64 20.78
N LEU A 71 6.73 2.31 21.03
CA LEU A 71 7.54 1.51 20.13
C LEU A 71 7.44 0.04 20.55
N TYR A 72 6.95 -0.78 19.62
CA TYR A 72 6.88 -2.23 19.78
C TYR A 72 7.94 -2.95 18.93
N GLU A 73 8.56 -3.99 19.47
CA GLU A 73 9.14 -5.08 18.68
C GLU A 73 8.05 -6.15 18.47
N VAL A 74 7.71 -6.42 17.21
CA VAL A 74 6.63 -7.33 16.81
C VAL A 74 7.21 -8.46 15.99
N THR A 75 6.98 -9.70 16.39
CA THR A 75 7.37 -10.89 15.64
C THR A 75 6.15 -11.46 14.93
N THR A 76 6.25 -11.66 13.62
CA THR A 76 5.22 -12.33 12.81
C THR A 76 5.76 -13.64 12.23
N LYS A 77 4.87 -14.62 12.07
CA LYS A 77 5.16 -15.91 11.46
C LYS A 77 4.15 -16.22 10.36
N GLN A 78 4.63 -16.47 9.15
CA GLN A 78 3.83 -16.90 8.02
C GLN A 78 4.47 -18.15 7.40
N GLY A 79 3.88 -19.32 7.69
CA GLY A 79 4.51 -20.61 7.38
C GLY A 79 5.85 -20.77 8.09
N GLU A 80 6.91 -21.01 7.32
CA GLU A 80 8.29 -21.13 7.83
C GLU A 80 9.01 -19.78 7.97
N ARG A 81 8.42 -18.69 7.46
CA ARG A 81 9.05 -17.36 7.50
C ARG A 81 8.71 -16.66 8.82
N THR A 82 9.74 -16.29 9.56
CA THR A 82 9.64 -15.45 10.76
C THR A 82 10.23 -14.08 10.47
N ASP A 83 9.46 -13.03 10.73
CA ASP A 83 9.88 -11.65 10.56
C ASP A 83 9.74 -10.88 11.87
N VAL A 84 10.65 -9.93 12.09
CA VAL A 84 10.59 -9.03 13.23
C VAL A 84 10.48 -7.60 12.71
N TYR A 85 9.57 -6.83 13.28
CA TYR A 85 9.29 -5.44 12.94
C TYR A 85 9.42 -4.55 14.16
N TYR A 86 9.80 -3.30 13.91
CA TYR A 86 9.65 -2.20 14.84
C TYR A 86 8.43 -1.37 14.41
N GLN A 87 7.44 -1.24 15.28
CA GLN A 87 6.20 -0.51 15.04
C GLN A 87 6.08 0.66 16.02
N TRP A 88 5.98 1.88 15.50
CA TRP A 88 5.66 3.07 16.28
C TRP A 88 4.15 3.30 16.22
N TRP A 89 3.47 3.09 17.34
CA TRP A 89 2.03 3.16 17.45
C TRP A 89 1.59 4.42 18.19
N ALA A 90 0.89 5.34 17.51
CA ALA A 90 0.31 6.52 18.14
C ALA A 90 -0.94 6.14 18.94
N THR A 91 -0.89 6.33 20.26
CA THR A 91 -1.92 5.82 21.19
C THR A 91 -3.17 6.69 21.24
N ASP A 92 -3.06 7.96 20.87
CA ASP A 92 -4.16 8.93 20.85
C ASP A 92 -5.04 8.82 19.61
N ILE A 93 -4.45 8.48 18.46
CA ILE A 93 -5.17 8.31 17.18
C ILE A 93 -5.30 6.86 16.73
N HIS A 94 -4.77 5.91 17.50
CA HIS A 94 -4.78 4.47 17.20
C HIS A 94 -4.29 4.17 15.77
N PHE A 95 -3.12 4.71 15.42
CA PHE A 95 -2.57 4.62 14.06
C PHE A 95 -1.05 4.37 14.10
N PRO A 96 -0.50 3.52 13.22
CA PRO A 96 0.94 3.31 13.17
C PRO A 96 1.58 4.47 12.42
N MET A 97 2.49 5.17 13.09
CA MET A 97 3.24 6.28 12.49
C MET A 97 4.42 5.75 11.67
N LYS A 98 4.97 4.59 12.04
CA LYS A 98 6.10 3.98 11.35
C LYS A 98 6.14 2.47 11.55
N LEU A 99 6.54 1.76 10.50
CA LEU A 99 6.77 0.32 10.54
C LEU A 99 8.06 0.01 9.79
N VAL A 100 8.99 -0.69 10.43
CA VAL A 100 10.30 -1.03 9.85
C VAL A 100 10.59 -2.50 10.11
N ARG A 101 11.03 -3.24 9.10
CA ARG A 101 11.52 -4.60 9.33
C ARG A 101 12.88 -4.51 10.03
N LYS A 102 13.15 -5.32 11.05
CA LYS A 102 14.37 -5.25 11.90
C LYS A 102 15.68 -5.28 11.10
N ASN A 103 15.69 -5.98 9.96
CA ASN A 103 16.83 -6.04 9.03
C ASN A 103 16.96 -4.79 8.11
N SER A 104 16.13 -3.77 8.30
CA SER A 104 16.08 -2.52 7.51
C SER A 104 15.84 -2.69 6.00
N SER A 105 15.44 -3.88 5.54
CA SER A 105 15.15 -4.14 4.12
C SER A 105 13.91 -3.41 3.61
N TRP A 106 13.04 -2.98 4.52
CA TRP A 106 11.79 -2.31 4.21
C TRP A 106 11.35 -1.42 5.37
N SER A 107 10.77 -0.27 5.04
CA SER A 107 10.18 0.67 5.98
C SER A 107 9.00 1.41 5.35
N MET A 108 7.99 1.69 6.16
CA MET A 108 6.90 2.62 5.88
C MET A 108 6.88 3.68 6.98
N GLU A 109 6.74 4.95 6.62
CA GLU A 109 6.60 6.06 7.57
C GLU A 109 5.48 6.97 7.10
N TYR A 110 4.56 7.29 8.01
CA TYR A 110 3.47 8.23 7.78
C TYR A 110 3.82 9.56 8.44
N GLN A 111 3.69 10.64 7.67
CA GLN A 111 3.97 12.00 8.12
C GLN A 111 2.73 12.86 7.89
N HIS A 112 2.51 13.86 8.75
CA HIS A 112 1.36 14.77 8.66
C HIS A 112 0.00 14.05 8.66
N VAL A 113 -0.15 13.02 9.49
CA VAL A 113 -1.37 12.20 9.59
C VAL A 113 -2.56 13.05 10.02
N LYS A 114 -3.71 12.90 9.33
CA LYS A 114 -4.95 13.61 9.65
C LYS A 114 -6.13 12.65 9.62
N ILE A 115 -6.74 12.41 10.78
CA ILE A 115 -7.94 11.59 10.90
C ILE A 115 -9.17 12.46 10.66
N ARG A 116 -9.86 12.26 9.53
CA ARG A 116 -11.06 13.01 9.16
C ARG A 116 -11.91 12.24 8.16
N SER A 117 -13.20 12.59 8.08
CA SER A 117 -14.05 12.19 6.97
C SER A 117 -13.61 12.88 5.67
N LEU A 118 -13.62 12.14 4.57
CA LEU A 118 -13.28 12.62 3.24
C LEU A 118 -14.49 12.46 2.31
N PRO A 119 -14.73 13.41 1.38
CA PRO A 119 -15.84 13.29 0.45
C PRO A 119 -15.62 12.15 -0.56
N ASP A 120 -16.69 11.39 -0.83
CA ASP A 120 -16.70 10.24 -1.73
C ASP A 120 -16.14 10.54 -3.12
N SER A 121 -16.29 11.79 -3.58
CA SER A 121 -15.76 12.27 -4.86
C SER A 121 -14.25 12.07 -5.02
N LEU A 122 -13.48 12.06 -3.92
CA LEU A 122 -12.03 11.82 -3.96
C LEU A 122 -11.69 10.36 -4.30
N PHE A 123 -12.68 9.47 -4.21
CA PHE A 123 -12.55 8.05 -4.51
C PHE A 123 -13.34 7.65 -5.76
N GLN A 124 -13.65 8.62 -6.64
CA GLN A 124 -14.25 8.38 -7.94
C GLN A 124 -13.19 8.52 -9.05
N LEU A 125 -13.39 7.86 -10.19
CA LEU A 125 -12.54 8.07 -11.36
C LEU A 125 -12.60 9.54 -11.82
N PRO A 126 -11.46 10.19 -12.11
CA PRO A 126 -11.48 11.53 -12.66
C PRO A 126 -12.15 11.55 -14.05
N MET A 127 -13.02 12.54 -14.32
CA MET A 127 -13.86 12.59 -15.53
C MET A 127 -13.11 12.49 -16.88
N PHE A 128 -11.83 12.83 -16.91
CA PHE A 128 -11.03 12.84 -18.14
C PHE A 128 -10.20 11.57 -18.35
N PHE A 129 -10.37 10.56 -17.50
CA PHE A 129 -9.66 9.28 -17.63
C PHE A 129 -10.47 8.28 -18.45
N ARG A 130 -9.81 7.58 -19.38
CA ARG A 130 -10.43 6.55 -20.22
C ARG A 130 -9.94 5.15 -19.83
N PRO A 131 -10.74 4.10 -20.01
CA PRO A 131 -10.26 2.73 -19.79
C PRO A 131 -9.05 2.45 -20.69
N PHE A 132 -8.01 1.83 -20.14
CA PHE A 132 -6.90 1.32 -20.93
C PHE A 132 -7.36 0.11 -21.73
N GLU A 133 -7.34 0.21 -23.06
CA GLU A 133 -7.59 -0.92 -23.94
C GLU A 133 -6.27 -1.63 -24.25
N GLU A 134 -6.12 -2.84 -23.73
CA GLU A 134 -5.02 -3.72 -24.11
C GLU A 134 -5.31 -4.31 -25.49
N ASN A 135 -4.59 -3.84 -26.51
CA ASN A 135 -4.67 -4.43 -27.85
C ASN A 135 -4.14 -5.87 -27.78
N LYS A 136 -5.05 -6.85 -27.86
CA LYS A 136 -4.74 -8.30 -27.89
C LYS A 136 -3.88 -8.75 -29.10
N GLN A 137 -3.43 -7.84 -29.94
CA GLN A 137 -2.67 -8.14 -31.16
C GLN A 137 -1.17 -8.38 -30.90
N ASP A 138 -0.60 -7.89 -29.80
CA ASP A 138 0.85 -7.99 -29.53
C ASP A 138 1.28 -9.27 -28.80
N SER A 139 0.34 -10.08 -28.28
CA SER A 139 0.64 -11.40 -27.71
C SER A 139 0.65 -12.53 -28.75
N ALA A 140 0.38 -12.21 -30.03
CA ALA A 140 0.29 -13.18 -31.13
C ALA A 140 1.40 -13.04 -32.19
N ARG A 141 2.58 -12.50 -31.83
CA ARG A 141 3.78 -12.63 -32.68
C ARG A 141 4.55 -13.89 -32.27
N PRO A 142 4.44 -15.02 -33.01
CA PRO A 142 5.38 -16.11 -32.81
C PRO A 142 6.79 -15.60 -33.11
N ALA A 143 7.72 -15.82 -32.19
CA ALA A 143 9.13 -15.54 -32.39
C ALA A 143 9.64 -16.40 -33.56
N THR A 144 9.78 -15.79 -34.74
CA THR A 144 10.43 -16.45 -35.88
C THR A 144 11.94 -16.42 -35.65
N TRP A 145 12.48 -17.48 -35.05
CA TRP A 145 13.92 -17.74 -35.12
C TRP A 145 14.25 -18.34 -36.49
N LYS A 146 14.93 -17.57 -37.35
CA LYS A 146 15.60 -18.13 -38.53
C LYS A 146 16.91 -18.77 -38.07
N LYS A 147 17.04 -20.10 -38.23
CA LYS A 147 18.34 -20.77 -38.28
C LYS A 147 18.99 -20.47 -39.63
N ASN A 148 20.13 -19.78 -39.60
CA ASN A 148 21.19 -19.94 -40.60
C ASN A 148 22.38 -20.58 -39.90
#